data_AF-A0A8J2VUY8-F1
#
_entry.id   AF-A0A8J2VUY8-F1
#
_cell.length_a   1.000
_cell.length_b   1.000
_cell.length_c   1.000
_cell.angle_alpha   90.00
_cell.angle_beta   90.00
_cell.angle_gamma   90.00
#
_symmetry.space_group_name_H-M   'P 1'
#
loop_
_entity.id
_entity.type
_entity.pdbx_description
1 polymer ?
#
loop_
_entity_poly.entity_id
_entity_poly.type
_entity_poly.pdbx_seq_one_letter_code
_entity_poly.pdbx_strand_id
1 'polypeptide(L)'
;MSEKAFWLKVQEDKLASPDILSGLAQKFSSKPMAKKNEDNVDRAHTLKKAKDLKVLDSKAAQNLSILLGGSLKHLSYEHIRTCILRCDTTVLNANVLDLLIQYLPPADQLRKLSELRCSSDELTEAEQFAAVVSDVKRLAPRLRSLAFREHYQEIVSELKPDIVSGTAACEEVRSSVKFARILELLLLLGNYMNTGSNNAGAYGFEISFITKLTATKDLENKQTLLHYLVNTIETKFPEVLNFAEEMPHIDRAARVSPENLQKALKKMENDIRSLETDLNNSRVPQCDDDLFHETMSNFAKEAREQCDLLHSMFKKMESLYAELAEYYVFDPAKYTLEEFFADVKTFKDSFATAHQENVIARETEERARRARDARAAAERDRRDRQMRYKQFVDMERAQDGVMDSLMEALQSGSAFSRERPRKKTNPRVAGEYPFIVSGRRRRDAPHAIETYRQVDYY
;
A
#
# COMPACT_ATOMS: atom_id res chain seq x y z
N MET A 1 6.58 -45.46 -6.04
CA MET A 1 5.38 -44.61 -5.85
C MET A 1 4.47 -45.30 -4.85
N SER A 2 3.82 -44.56 -3.95
CA SER A 2 2.84 -45.14 -3.00
C SER A 2 1.67 -45.77 -3.77
N GLU A 3 1.13 -46.90 -3.31
CA GLU A 3 -0.04 -47.56 -3.92
C GLU A 3 -1.29 -46.66 -3.94
N LYS A 4 -1.34 -45.63 -3.09
CA LYS A 4 -2.41 -44.63 -3.07
C LYS A 4 -2.19 -43.48 -4.05
N ALA A 5 -1.05 -43.47 -4.76
CA ALA A 5 -0.72 -42.39 -5.67
C ALA A 5 -1.75 -42.30 -6.79
N PHE A 6 -2.22 -41.07 -7.04
CA PHE A 6 -3.16 -40.73 -8.09
C PHE A 6 -2.74 -41.30 -9.46
N TRP A 7 -1.45 -41.24 -9.79
CA TRP A 7 -0.89 -41.70 -11.07
C TRP A 7 -1.14 -43.18 -11.37
N LEU A 8 -1.28 -44.03 -10.34
CA LEU A 8 -1.62 -45.46 -10.53
C LEU A 8 -3.08 -45.68 -10.93
N LYS A 9 -3.94 -44.66 -10.79
CA LYS A 9 -5.37 -44.69 -11.14
C LYS A 9 -5.68 -44.02 -12.47
N VAL A 10 -4.70 -43.37 -13.10
CA VAL A 10 -4.89 -42.68 -14.38
C VAL A 10 -4.89 -43.70 -15.52
N GLN A 11 -5.90 -43.62 -16.39
CA GLN A 11 -6.04 -44.45 -17.58
C GLN A 11 -5.95 -43.55 -18.81
N GLU A 12 -4.73 -43.23 -19.24
CA GLU A 12 -4.46 -42.30 -20.33
C GLU A 12 -5.07 -42.75 -21.66
N ASP A 13 -5.14 -44.07 -21.90
CA ASP A 13 -5.71 -44.65 -23.12
C ASP A 13 -7.20 -44.28 -23.32
N LYS A 14 -7.94 -44.06 -22.22
CA LYS A 14 -9.35 -43.62 -22.30
C LYS A 14 -9.49 -42.16 -22.73
N LEU A 15 -8.44 -41.37 -22.61
CA LEU A 15 -8.40 -39.95 -22.94
C LEU A 15 -7.82 -39.72 -24.35
N ALA A 16 -7.12 -40.71 -24.91
CA ALA A 16 -6.50 -40.63 -26.22
C ALA A 16 -7.54 -40.78 -27.35
N SER A 17 -8.23 -39.69 -27.69
CA SER A 17 -9.10 -39.64 -28.88
C SER A 17 -8.31 -39.22 -30.14
N PRO A 18 -8.64 -39.76 -31.33
CA PRO A 18 -7.99 -39.38 -32.59
C PRO A 18 -8.06 -37.88 -32.88
N ASP A 19 -9.14 -37.22 -32.47
CA ASP A 19 -9.33 -35.77 -32.65
C ASP A 19 -8.37 -34.96 -31.76
N ILE A 20 -8.15 -35.41 -30.52
CA ILE A 20 -7.20 -34.76 -29.59
C ILE A 20 -5.77 -34.91 -30.13
N LEU A 21 -5.39 -36.12 -30.54
CA LEU A 21 -4.04 -36.40 -31.01
C LEU A 21 -3.75 -35.75 -32.38
N SER A 22 -4.71 -35.74 -33.29
CA SER A 22 -4.57 -35.08 -34.60
C SER A 22 -4.57 -33.56 -34.49
N GLY A 23 -5.43 -32.98 -33.65
CA GLY A 23 -5.44 -31.54 -33.37
C GLY A 23 -4.12 -31.07 -32.71
N LEU A 24 -3.55 -31.90 -31.84
CA LEU A 24 -2.22 -31.67 -31.26
C LEU A 24 -1.14 -31.69 -32.34
N ALA A 25 -1.09 -32.74 -33.16
CA ALA A 25 -0.11 -32.85 -34.25
C ALA A 25 -0.23 -31.71 -35.27
N GLN A 26 -1.44 -31.26 -35.59
CA GLN A 26 -1.67 -30.17 -36.54
C GLN A 26 -1.17 -28.82 -36.01
N LYS A 27 -1.42 -28.51 -34.72
CA LYS A 27 -1.05 -27.21 -34.13
C LYS A 27 0.41 -27.12 -33.70
N PHE A 28 1.01 -28.25 -33.32
CA PHE A 28 2.34 -28.30 -32.73
C PHE A 28 3.37 -29.09 -33.56
N SER A 29 3.05 -29.44 -34.80
CA SER A 29 4.08 -29.94 -35.72
C SER A 29 5.06 -28.83 -36.09
N SER A 30 6.34 -29.15 -36.01
CA SER A 30 7.40 -28.30 -36.54
C SER A 30 7.26 -28.21 -38.06
N LYS A 31 7.03 -27.00 -38.59
CA LYS A 31 7.03 -26.77 -40.04
C LYS A 31 8.36 -27.25 -40.64
N PRO A 32 8.36 -28.03 -41.74
CA PRO A 32 9.60 -28.29 -42.47
C PRO A 32 10.20 -26.96 -42.94
N MET A 33 11.51 -26.76 -42.79
CA MET A 33 12.19 -25.62 -43.40
C MET A 33 11.91 -25.64 -44.91
N ALA A 34 11.29 -24.57 -45.41
CA ALA A 34 11.14 -24.37 -46.83
C ALA A 34 12.53 -24.37 -47.48
N LYS A 35 12.81 -25.33 -48.36
CA LYS A 35 13.97 -25.26 -49.26
C LYS A 35 13.79 -24.01 -50.12
N LYS A 36 14.58 -22.97 -49.84
CA LYS A 36 14.79 -21.88 -50.81
C LYS A 36 15.52 -22.48 -51.99
N ASN A 37 14.95 -22.32 -53.19
CA ASN A 37 15.66 -22.52 -54.45
C ASN A 37 16.91 -21.63 -54.44
N GLU A 38 18.06 -22.24 -54.73
CA GLU A 38 19.26 -21.52 -55.15
C GLU A 38 19.00 -20.97 -56.56
N ASP A 39 18.77 -19.66 -56.65
CA ASP A 39 19.15 -18.90 -57.84
C ASP A 39 20.27 -17.94 -57.42
N ASN A 40 21.42 -18.21 -58.02
CA ASN A 40 22.70 -17.57 -57.79
C ASN A 40 22.79 -16.31 -58.66
N VAL A 41 22.63 -15.11 -58.10
CA VAL A 41 23.17 -13.85 -58.68
C VAL A 41 23.54 -12.85 -57.57
N ASP A 42 24.84 -12.66 -57.40
CA ASP A 42 25.55 -11.47 -56.90
C ASP A 42 24.92 -10.64 -55.76
N ARG A 43 25.23 -11.04 -54.53
CA ARG A 43 25.63 -10.09 -53.47
C ARG A 43 26.73 -10.71 -52.64
N ALA A 44 27.97 -10.38 -53.00
CA ALA A 44 29.15 -10.57 -52.17
C ALA A 44 29.04 -9.71 -50.90
N HIS A 45 28.26 -10.17 -49.93
CA HIS A 45 28.54 -9.92 -48.53
C HIS A 45 29.14 -11.21 -47.97
N THR A 46 30.35 -11.08 -47.45
CA THR A 46 31.12 -12.08 -46.74
C THR A 46 30.26 -12.94 -45.80
N LEU A 47 29.84 -14.11 -46.28
CA LEU A 47 29.34 -15.19 -45.43
C LEU A 47 30.52 -15.67 -44.58
N LYS A 48 30.72 -15.05 -43.41
CA LYS A 48 31.55 -15.66 -42.36
C LYS A 48 31.00 -17.06 -42.15
N LYS A 49 31.80 -18.10 -42.42
CA LYS A 49 31.50 -19.49 -42.02
C LYS A 49 30.98 -19.44 -40.59
N ALA A 50 29.80 -20.00 -40.35
CA ALA A 50 29.31 -20.22 -39.00
C ALA A 50 30.36 -21.04 -38.27
N LYS A 51 30.97 -20.47 -37.24
CA LYS A 51 31.99 -21.16 -36.44
C LYS A 51 31.26 -22.16 -35.54
N ASP A 52 31.80 -23.37 -35.45
CA ASP A 52 31.24 -24.40 -34.58
C ASP A 52 31.61 -24.12 -33.12
N LEU A 53 30.69 -24.45 -32.21
CA LEU A 53 30.94 -24.38 -30.77
C LEU A 53 31.99 -25.41 -30.37
N LYS A 54 32.98 -24.99 -29.59
CA LYS A 54 34.09 -25.84 -29.14
C LYS A 54 33.94 -26.32 -27.69
N VAL A 55 33.36 -25.50 -26.82
CA VAL A 55 33.24 -25.78 -25.38
C VAL A 55 31.82 -25.60 -24.88
N LEU A 56 31.14 -24.53 -25.30
CA LEU A 56 29.80 -24.22 -24.79
C LEU A 56 28.73 -25.07 -25.49
N ASP A 57 27.68 -25.40 -24.75
CA ASP A 57 26.47 -25.93 -25.37
C ASP A 57 25.68 -24.83 -26.08
N SER A 58 24.77 -25.24 -26.97
CA SER A 58 23.99 -24.32 -27.79
C SER A 58 23.15 -23.34 -26.96
N LYS A 59 22.66 -23.74 -25.78
CA LYS A 59 21.83 -22.89 -24.92
C LYS A 59 22.67 -21.85 -24.19
N ALA A 60 23.80 -22.24 -23.62
CA ALA A 60 24.74 -21.32 -22.96
C ALA A 60 25.28 -20.28 -23.95
N ALA A 61 25.69 -20.71 -25.13
CA ALA A 61 26.15 -19.83 -26.20
C ALA A 61 25.05 -18.85 -26.67
N GLN A 62 23.81 -19.33 -26.80
CA GLN A 62 22.67 -18.50 -27.17
C GLN A 62 22.37 -17.44 -26.10
N ASN A 63 22.36 -17.83 -24.82
CA ASN A 63 22.11 -16.91 -23.71
C ASN A 63 23.14 -15.78 -23.64
N LEU A 64 24.44 -16.11 -23.79
CA LEU A 64 25.50 -15.12 -23.88
C LEU A 64 25.34 -14.23 -25.11
N SER A 65 24.99 -14.81 -26.27
CA SER A 65 24.77 -14.04 -27.50
C SER A 65 23.62 -13.04 -27.37
N ILE A 66 22.56 -13.39 -26.64
CA ILE A 66 21.45 -12.48 -26.33
C ILE A 66 21.92 -11.32 -25.44
N LEU A 67 22.68 -11.62 -24.37
CA LEU A 67 23.23 -10.60 -23.48
C LEU A 67 24.15 -9.63 -24.24
N LEU A 68 25.05 -10.17 -25.06
CA LEU A 68 25.98 -9.39 -25.88
C LEU A 68 25.25 -8.60 -26.96
N GLY A 69 24.24 -9.17 -27.62
CA GLY A 69 23.45 -8.49 -28.64
C GLY A 69 22.48 -7.42 -28.09
N GLY A 70 22.20 -7.45 -26.79
CA GLY A 70 21.36 -6.49 -26.09
C GLY A 70 22.17 -5.42 -25.37
N SER A 71 22.25 -5.52 -24.05
CA SER A 71 22.80 -4.48 -23.16
C SER A 71 24.28 -4.19 -23.36
N LEU A 72 25.06 -5.12 -23.93
CA LEU A 72 26.51 -4.99 -24.09
C LEU A 72 26.96 -4.80 -25.56
N LYS A 73 26.02 -4.60 -26.49
CA LYS A 73 26.25 -4.62 -27.95
C LYS A 73 27.31 -3.66 -28.45
N HIS A 74 27.43 -2.51 -27.81
CA HIS A 74 28.31 -1.42 -28.26
C HIS A 74 29.71 -1.47 -27.62
N LEU A 75 29.97 -2.47 -26.78
CA LEU A 75 31.20 -2.56 -26.00
C LEU A 75 32.07 -3.70 -26.53
N SER A 76 33.38 -3.46 -26.60
CA SER A 76 34.32 -4.53 -26.88
C SER A 76 34.43 -5.46 -25.67
N TYR A 77 34.75 -6.74 -25.91
CA TYR A 77 34.89 -7.71 -24.82
C TYR A 77 36.00 -7.33 -23.83
N GLU A 78 37.08 -6.73 -24.32
CA GLU A 78 38.15 -6.18 -23.47
C GLU A 78 37.66 -5.00 -22.63
N HIS A 79 36.82 -4.12 -23.18
CA HIS A 79 36.24 -3.03 -22.40
C HIS A 79 35.31 -3.56 -21.30
N ILE A 80 34.47 -4.57 -21.59
CA ILE A 80 33.61 -5.20 -20.57
C ILE A 80 34.47 -5.83 -19.46
N ARG A 81 35.56 -6.52 -19.82
CA ARG A 81 36.54 -7.05 -18.86
C ARG A 81 37.11 -5.93 -17.98
N THR A 82 37.53 -4.80 -18.56
CA THR A 82 38.03 -3.65 -17.80
C THR A 82 36.95 -3.03 -16.90
N CYS A 83 35.70 -2.92 -17.36
CA CYS A 83 34.58 -2.46 -16.52
C CYS A 83 34.39 -3.36 -15.28
N ILE A 84 34.53 -4.68 -15.43
CA ILE A 84 34.44 -5.63 -14.29
C ILE A 84 35.59 -5.39 -13.30
N LEU A 85 36.82 -5.19 -13.79
CA LEU A 85 37.99 -4.96 -12.93
C LEU A 85 37.91 -3.61 -12.21
N ARG A 86 37.46 -2.57 -12.91
CA ARG A 86 37.28 -1.21 -12.36
C ARG A 86 35.99 -1.03 -11.56
N CYS A 87 35.12 -2.03 -11.52
CA CYS A 87 33.82 -1.98 -10.83
C CYS A 87 32.92 -0.85 -11.36
N ASP A 88 32.88 -0.66 -12.68
CA ASP A 88 32.14 0.42 -13.34
C ASP A 88 30.65 0.10 -13.43
N THR A 89 29.87 0.72 -12.55
CA THR A 89 28.42 0.49 -12.41
C THR A 89 27.59 1.27 -13.42
N THR A 90 28.20 2.18 -14.21
CA THR A 90 27.50 2.85 -15.32
C THR A 90 27.20 1.88 -16.46
N VAL A 91 28.12 0.93 -16.68
CA VAL A 91 27.98 -0.16 -17.64
C VAL A 91 27.40 -1.41 -16.97
N LEU A 92 27.90 -1.76 -15.77
CA LEU A 92 27.49 -2.93 -15.02
C LEU A 92 26.38 -2.58 -14.02
N ASN A 93 25.20 -2.23 -14.53
CA ASN A 93 24.02 -2.06 -13.68
C ASN A 93 23.51 -3.41 -13.14
N ALA A 94 22.60 -3.35 -12.15
CA ALA A 94 21.99 -4.52 -11.51
C ALA A 94 21.53 -5.61 -12.50
N ASN A 95 20.75 -5.24 -13.53
CA ASN A 95 20.23 -6.20 -14.51
C ASN A 95 21.35 -6.86 -15.33
N VAL A 96 22.35 -6.09 -15.77
CA VAL A 96 23.50 -6.64 -16.51
C VAL A 96 24.28 -7.62 -15.63
N LEU A 97 24.51 -7.28 -14.35
CA LEU A 97 25.20 -8.14 -13.40
C LEU A 97 24.44 -9.44 -13.14
N ASP A 98 23.12 -9.39 -12.97
CA ASP A 98 22.28 -10.57 -12.77
C ASP A 98 22.31 -11.50 -13.98
N LEU A 99 22.21 -10.93 -15.19
CA LEU A 99 22.32 -11.70 -16.44
C LEU A 99 23.71 -12.31 -16.61
N LEU A 100 24.78 -11.58 -16.26
CA LEU A 100 26.14 -12.11 -16.27
C LEU A 100 26.28 -13.29 -15.29
N ILE A 101 25.77 -13.17 -14.07
CA ILE A 101 25.81 -14.25 -13.07
C ILE A 101 25.01 -15.47 -13.54
N GLN A 102 23.87 -15.24 -14.19
CA GLN A 102 22.99 -16.31 -14.66
C GLN A 102 23.53 -17.03 -15.89
N TYR A 103 24.12 -16.30 -16.84
CA TYR A 103 24.50 -16.83 -18.15
C TYR A 103 25.97 -17.17 -18.30
N LEU A 104 26.84 -16.70 -17.40
CA LEU A 104 28.23 -17.09 -17.45
C LEU A 104 28.41 -18.60 -17.22
N PRO A 105 29.24 -19.25 -18.04
CA PRO A 105 29.55 -20.66 -17.88
C PRO A 105 30.20 -20.96 -16.52
N PRO A 106 30.08 -22.21 -16.04
CA PRO A 106 30.82 -22.69 -14.88
C PRO A 106 32.35 -22.50 -15.03
N ALA A 107 33.05 -22.44 -13.89
CA ALA A 107 34.48 -22.11 -13.85
C ALA A 107 35.38 -23.09 -14.62
N ASP A 108 34.98 -24.37 -14.74
CA ASP A 108 35.69 -25.38 -15.52
C ASP A 108 35.58 -25.12 -17.03
N GLN A 109 34.41 -24.69 -17.51
CA GLN A 109 34.21 -24.32 -18.92
C GLN A 109 34.96 -23.01 -19.25
N LEU A 110 34.91 -22.02 -18.35
CA LEU A 110 35.66 -20.77 -18.50
C LEU A 110 37.18 -21.03 -18.57
N ARG A 111 37.69 -21.98 -17.79
CA ARG A 111 39.11 -22.36 -17.84
C ARG A 111 39.49 -22.97 -19.18
N LYS A 112 38.70 -23.92 -19.70
CA LYS A 112 38.92 -24.50 -21.04
C LYS A 112 38.91 -23.42 -22.13
N LEU A 113 38.00 -22.44 -22.03
CA LEU A 113 37.93 -21.32 -22.97
C LEU A 113 39.14 -20.39 -22.87
N SER A 114 39.69 -20.20 -21.67
CA SER A 114 40.90 -19.39 -21.46
C SER A 114 42.13 -19.98 -22.19
N GLU A 115 42.24 -21.31 -22.25
CA GLU A 115 43.32 -22.02 -22.96
C GLU A 115 43.21 -21.86 -24.48
N LEU A 116 41.99 -21.66 -24.99
CA LEU A 116 41.70 -21.48 -26.42
C LEU A 116 41.79 -20.01 -26.88
N ARG A 117 42.17 -19.07 -26.00
CA ARG A 117 42.19 -17.62 -26.30
C ARG A 117 43.10 -17.26 -27.47
N CYS A 118 44.21 -17.98 -27.67
CA CYS A 118 45.12 -17.78 -28.80
C CYS A 118 44.51 -18.19 -30.16
N SER A 119 43.46 -19.00 -30.16
CA SER A 119 42.68 -19.43 -31.33
C SER A 119 41.33 -18.69 -31.43
N SER A 120 41.27 -17.43 -30.98
CA SER A 120 40.03 -16.62 -30.93
C SER A 120 39.30 -16.55 -32.28
N ASP A 121 40.03 -16.54 -33.40
CA ASP A 121 39.43 -16.50 -34.75
C ASP A 121 38.63 -17.75 -35.11
N GLU A 122 38.76 -18.85 -34.37
CA GLU A 122 37.98 -20.08 -34.56
C GLU A 122 36.82 -20.22 -33.57
N LEU A 123 36.71 -19.34 -32.57
CA LEU A 123 35.65 -19.35 -31.55
C LEU A 123 34.44 -18.51 -31.98
N THR A 124 33.25 -18.94 -31.57
CA THR A 124 32.01 -18.15 -31.68
C THR A 124 32.10 -16.87 -30.84
N GLU A 125 31.28 -15.83 -31.13
CA GLU A 125 31.30 -14.57 -30.37
C GLU A 125 31.06 -14.77 -28.86
N ALA A 126 30.15 -15.68 -28.49
CA ALA A 126 29.89 -16.04 -27.10
C ALA A 126 31.13 -16.66 -26.42
N GLU A 127 31.83 -17.56 -27.11
CA GLU A 127 33.04 -18.20 -26.60
C GLU A 127 34.23 -17.24 -26.55
N GLN A 128 34.36 -16.32 -27.51
CA GLN A 128 35.35 -15.25 -27.48
C GLN A 128 35.14 -14.34 -26.26
N PHE A 129 33.90 -13.91 -26.02
CA PHE A 129 33.57 -13.13 -24.83
C PHE A 129 33.92 -13.89 -23.55
N ALA A 130 33.46 -15.14 -23.42
CA ALA A 130 33.73 -15.98 -22.25
C ALA A 130 35.23 -16.23 -22.03
N ALA A 131 36.02 -16.37 -23.10
CA ALA A 131 37.48 -16.49 -23.03
C ALA A 131 38.19 -15.19 -22.60
N VAL A 132 37.63 -14.02 -22.92
CA VAL A 132 38.19 -12.73 -22.50
C VAL A 132 37.91 -12.48 -21.02
N VAL A 133 36.67 -12.71 -20.56
CA VAL A 133 36.31 -12.45 -19.15
C VAL A 133 36.83 -13.52 -18.19
N SER A 134 37.16 -14.73 -18.65
CA SER A 134 37.72 -15.79 -17.80
C SER A 134 39.09 -15.45 -17.20
N ASP A 135 39.78 -14.46 -17.76
CA ASP A 135 41.04 -13.90 -17.24
C ASP A 135 40.84 -13.08 -15.94
N VAL A 136 39.61 -12.68 -15.63
CA VAL A 136 39.30 -12.03 -14.34
C VAL A 136 39.38 -13.07 -13.22
N LYS A 137 40.40 -12.96 -12.36
CA LYS A 137 40.53 -13.85 -11.19
C LYS A 137 39.29 -13.73 -10.30
N ARG A 138 38.72 -14.87 -9.93
CA ARG A 138 37.52 -14.94 -9.06
C ARG A 138 36.33 -14.15 -9.63
N LEU A 139 36.12 -14.25 -10.95
CA LEU A 139 35.04 -13.58 -11.68
C LEU A 139 33.67 -13.73 -11.02
N ALA A 140 33.21 -14.96 -10.76
CA ALA A 140 31.86 -15.17 -10.21
C ALA A 140 31.66 -14.51 -8.82
N PRO A 141 32.57 -14.65 -7.84
CA PRO A 141 32.51 -13.89 -6.59
C PRO A 141 32.49 -12.36 -6.79
N ARG A 142 33.32 -11.83 -7.69
CA ARG A 142 33.34 -10.38 -8.01
C ARG A 142 32.01 -9.88 -8.56
N LEU A 143 31.43 -10.61 -9.51
CA LEU A 143 30.13 -10.24 -10.09
C LEU A 143 29.01 -10.28 -9.05
N ARG A 144 28.98 -11.27 -8.16
CA ARG A 144 28.00 -11.32 -7.06
C ARG A 144 28.18 -10.18 -6.07
N SER A 145 29.43 -9.84 -5.75
CA SER A 145 29.76 -8.70 -4.90
C SER A 145 29.30 -7.37 -5.50
N LEU A 146 29.49 -7.19 -6.81
CA LEU A 146 29.00 -6.01 -7.54
C LEU A 146 27.47 -5.99 -7.59
N ALA A 147 26.83 -7.12 -7.88
CA ALA A 147 25.36 -7.21 -7.91
C ALA A 147 24.77 -6.86 -6.54
N PHE A 148 25.36 -7.38 -5.46
CA PHE A 148 24.97 -7.02 -4.10
C PHE A 148 25.06 -5.51 -3.86
N ARG A 149 26.15 -4.85 -4.29
CA ARG A 149 26.29 -3.39 -4.18
C ARG A 149 25.19 -2.63 -4.92
N GLU A 150 24.88 -3.04 -6.15
CA GLU A 150 23.86 -2.35 -6.96
C GLU A 150 22.44 -2.52 -6.38
N HIS A 151 22.14 -3.69 -5.81
CA HIS A 151 20.85 -3.98 -5.16
C HIS A 151 20.77 -3.46 -3.71
N TYR A 152 21.88 -3.03 -3.12
CA TYR A 152 21.96 -2.75 -1.69
C TYR A 152 21.00 -1.65 -1.23
N GLN A 153 20.90 -0.56 -1.98
CA GLN A 153 20.04 0.57 -1.62
C GLN A 153 18.55 0.18 -1.65
N GLU A 154 18.15 -0.64 -2.62
CA GLU A 154 16.78 -1.16 -2.71
C GLU A 154 16.47 -2.03 -1.48
N ILE A 155 17.36 -2.98 -1.15
CA ILE A 155 17.22 -3.85 0.03
C ILE A 155 17.03 -3.02 1.32
N VAL A 156 17.87 -2.00 1.54
CA VAL A 156 17.77 -1.15 2.73
C VAL A 156 16.47 -0.33 2.72
N SER A 157 16.07 0.18 1.56
CA SER A 157 14.84 0.97 1.38
C SER A 157 13.56 0.16 1.60
N GLU A 158 13.61 -1.16 1.38
CA GLU A 158 12.50 -2.07 1.68
C GLU A 158 12.45 -2.43 3.17
N LEU A 159 13.61 -2.73 3.79
CA LEU A 159 13.64 -3.21 5.17
C LEU A 159 13.41 -2.13 6.22
N LYS A 160 14.05 -0.98 6.06
CA LYS A 160 14.09 0.06 7.09
C LYS A 160 12.69 0.62 7.42
N PRO A 161 11.83 0.98 6.45
CA PRO A 161 10.52 1.56 6.75
C PRO A 161 9.60 0.61 7.51
N ASP A 162 9.68 -0.69 7.23
CA ASP A 162 8.87 -1.71 7.90
C ASP A 162 9.29 -1.88 9.35
N ILE A 163 10.60 -1.96 9.62
CA ILE A 163 11.13 -2.01 10.99
C ILE A 163 10.73 -0.75 11.77
N VAL A 164 10.87 0.43 11.16
CA VAL A 164 10.50 1.72 11.79
C VAL A 164 9.00 1.76 12.08
N SER A 165 8.16 1.38 11.12
CA SER A 165 6.70 1.42 11.28
C SER A 165 6.22 0.43 12.34
N GLY A 166 6.77 -0.79 12.37
CA GLY A 166 6.46 -1.78 13.40
C GLY A 166 6.91 -1.33 14.79
N THR A 167 8.10 -0.73 14.90
CA THR A 167 8.62 -0.17 16.17
C THR A 167 7.73 0.95 16.68
N ALA A 168 7.43 1.94 15.83
CA ALA A 168 6.62 3.10 16.18
C ALA A 168 5.20 2.67 16.58
N ALA A 169 4.57 1.77 15.82
CA ALA A 169 3.24 1.27 16.15
C ALA A 169 3.21 0.56 17.51
N CYS A 170 4.27 -0.17 17.89
CA CYS A 170 4.33 -0.79 19.21
C CYS A 170 4.36 0.26 20.33
N GLU A 171 5.21 1.28 20.19
CA GLU A 171 5.32 2.38 21.16
C GLU A 171 4.02 3.20 21.25
N GLU A 172 3.39 3.49 20.10
CA GLU A 172 2.13 4.23 19.98
C GLU A 172 0.97 3.53 20.67
N VAL A 173 0.73 2.24 20.38
CA VAL A 173 -0.35 1.48 21.02
C VAL A 173 -0.12 1.39 22.52
N ARG A 174 1.11 1.13 22.94
CA ARG A 174 1.47 1.02 24.36
C ARG A 174 1.21 2.30 25.14
N SER A 175 1.45 3.44 24.51
CA SER A 175 1.41 4.78 25.14
C SER A 175 0.09 5.52 24.92
N SER A 176 -0.78 5.07 24.00
CA SER A 176 -2.06 5.70 23.73
C SER A 176 -3.00 5.60 24.93
N VAL A 177 -3.16 6.75 25.61
CA VAL A 177 -4.09 6.89 26.74
C VAL A 177 -5.54 6.82 26.24
N LYS A 178 -5.81 7.31 25.03
CA LYS A 178 -7.14 7.26 24.45
C LYS A 178 -7.54 5.83 24.12
N PHE A 179 -6.65 5.03 23.52
CA PHE A 179 -6.93 3.63 23.25
C PHE A 179 -7.12 2.83 24.55
N ALA A 180 -6.30 3.07 25.57
CA ALA A 180 -6.49 2.47 26.90
C ALA A 180 -7.87 2.79 27.49
N ARG A 181 -8.32 4.05 27.41
CA ARG A 181 -9.66 4.46 27.88
C ARG A 181 -10.79 3.74 27.12
N ILE A 182 -10.64 3.49 25.83
CA ILE A 182 -11.61 2.71 25.05
C ILE A 182 -11.71 1.27 25.59
N LEU A 183 -10.56 0.64 25.87
CA LEU A 183 -10.52 -0.72 26.42
C LEU A 183 -11.15 -0.79 27.82
N GLU A 184 -10.95 0.22 28.67
CA GLU A 184 -11.62 0.32 29.97
C GLU A 184 -13.15 0.39 29.83
N LEU A 185 -13.64 1.20 28.90
CA LEU A 185 -15.08 1.31 28.61
C LEU A 185 -15.64 -0.02 28.09
N LEU A 186 -14.90 -0.73 27.23
CA LEU A 186 -15.29 -2.04 26.75
C LEU A 186 -15.36 -3.07 27.87
N LEU A 187 -14.39 -3.07 28.79
CA LEU A 187 -14.41 -3.95 29.96
C LEU A 187 -15.63 -3.68 30.85
N LEU A 188 -15.94 -2.39 31.09
CA LEU A 188 -17.13 -1.99 31.85
C LEU A 188 -18.42 -2.49 31.19
N LEU A 189 -18.59 -2.23 29.89
CA LEU A 189 -19.78 -2.65 29.15
C LEU A 189 -19.92 -4.17 29.12
N GLY A 190 -18.82 -4.89 28.85
CA GLY A 190 -18.78 -6.34 28.85
C GLY A 190 -19.15 -6.94 30.20
N ASN A 191 -18.59 -6.43 31.30
CA ASN A 191 -18.91 -6.89 32.65
C ASN A 191 -20.38 -6.66 33.01
N TYR A 192 -20.93 -5.50 32.64
CA TYR A 192 -22.35 -5.22 32.87
C TYR A 192 -23.25 -6.16 32.07
N MET A 193 -22.98 -6.33 30.77
CA MET A 193 -23.77 -7.18 29.87
C MET A 193 -23.70 -8.67 30.25
N ASN A 194 -22.57 -9.12 30.79
CA ASN A 194 -22.34 -10.52 31.16
C ASN A 194 -22.73 -10.85 32.61
N THR A 195 -23.38 -9.93 33.32
CA THR A 195 -23.84 -10.15 34.71
C THR A 195 -24.68 -11.42 34.81
N GLY A 196 -24.32 -12.32 35.73
CA GLY A 196 -25.01 -13.60 35.93
C GLY A 196 -24.56 -14.73 34.99
N SER A 197 -23.56 -14.51 34.15
CA SER A 197 -22.88 -15.55 33.36
C SER A 197 -21.51 -15.91 33.97
N ASN A 198 -20.88 -16.97 33.47
CA ASN A 198 -19.51 -17.34 33.84
C ASN A 198 -18.46 -16.26 33.47
N ASN A 199 -18.82 -15.29 32.63
CA ASN A 199 -17.96 -14.19 32.20
C ASN A 199 -18.21 -12.89 32.99
N ALA A 200 -19.02 -12.93 34.06
CA ALA A 200 -19.24 -11.78 34.92
C ALA A 200 -17.98 -11.45 35.75
N GLY A 201 -17.66 -10.16 35.92
CA GLY A 201 -16.56 -9.72 36.78
C GLY A 201 -15.16 -10.05 36.24
N ALA A 202 -15.00 -10.04 34.91
CA ALA A 202 -13.71 -10.19 34.26
C ALA A 202 -12.77 -9.01 34.59
N TYR A 203 -11.48 -9.30 34.72
CA TYR A 203 -10.42 -8.29 34.93
C TYR A 203 -9.84 -7.77 33.60
N GLY A 204 -10.11 -8.46 32.50
CA GLY A 204 -9.60 -8.14 31.17
C GLY A 204 -10.22 -9.07 30.13
N PHE A 205 -9.90 -8.84 28.86
CA PHE A 205 -10.34 -9.67 27.73
C PHE A 205 -9.22 -9.76 26.70
N GLU A 206 -9.24 -10.81 25.88
CA GLU A 206 -8.28 -10.94 24.78
C GLU A 206 -8.48 -9.80 23.77
N ILE A 207 -7.41 -9.07 23.46
CA ILE A 207 -7.48 -7.86 22.62
C ILE A 207 -8.10 -8.14 21.23
N SER A 208 -7.93 -9.34 20.67
CA SER A 208 -8.56 -9.75 19.41
C SER A 208 -10.10 -9.62 19.41
N PHE A 209 -10.73 -9.57 20.59
CA PHE A 209 -12.17 -9.36 20.73
C PHE A 209 -12.66 -8.02 20.20
N ILE A 210 -11.80 -6.98 20.12
CA ILE A 210 -12.20 -5.64 19.64
C ILE A 210 -12.81 -5.68 18.22
N THR A 211 -12.45 -6.66 17.40
CA THR A 211 -13.00 -6.84 16.05
C THR A 211 -14.43 -7.40 16.06
N LYS A 212 -14.87 -8.00 17.18
CA LYS A 212 -16.17 -8.68 17.31
C LYS A 212 -17.30 -7.75 17.78
N LEU A 213 -17.00 -6.49 18.11
CA LEU A 213 -17.97 -5.52 18.62
C LEU A 213 -19.09 -5.17 17.62
N THR A 214 -18.86 -5.41 16.33
CA THR A 214 -19.85 -5.26 15.27
C THR A 214 -20.84 -6.43 15.21
N ALA A 215 -20.53 -7.57 15.82
CA ALA A 215 -21.39 -8.75 15.81
C ALA A 215 -22.53 -8.67 16.84
N THR A 216 -22.32 -7.98 17.96
CA THR A 216 -23.35 -7.81 18.99
C THR A 216 -24.30 -6.68 18.60
N LYS A 217 -25.57 -7.01 18.37
CA LYS A 217 -26.61 -6.05 17.96
C LYS A 217 -27.50 -5.65 19.13
N ASP A 218 -28.11 -4.47 19.01
CA ASP A 218 -29.16 -4.01 19.90
C ASP A 218 -30.48 -4.80 19.71
N LEU A 219 -31.45 -4.54 20.58
CA LEU A 219 -32.74 -5.25 20.60
C LEU A 219 -33.50 -5.16 19.26
N GLU A 220 -33.32 -4.06 18.53
CA GLU A 220 -34.00 -3.79 17.27
C GLU A 220 -33.18 -4.23 16.04
N ASN A 221 -31.99 -4.79 16.24
CA ASN A 221 -31.02 -5.14 15.20
C ASN A 221 -30.65 -3.95 14.28
N LYS A 222 -30.73 -2.72 14.78
CA LYS A 222 -30.44 -1.48 14.06
C LYS A 222 -29.02 -0.99 14.28
N GLN A 223 -28.49 -1.17 15.48
CA GLN A 223 -27.16 -0.71 15.87
C GLN A 223 -26.36 -1.83 16.51
N THR A 224 -25.03 -1.70 16.47
CA THR A 224 -24.11 -2.66 17.10
C THR A 224 -23.58 -2.11 18.42
N LEU A 225 -22.95 -2.97 19.23
CA LEU A 225 -22.25 -2.55 20.45
C LEU A 225 -21.17 -1.50 20.15
N LEU A 226 -20.50 -1.61 18.99
CA LEU A 226 -19.55 -0.59 18.54
C LEU A 226 -20.21 0.78 18.33
N HIS A 227 -21.39 0.84 17.70
CA HIS A 227 -22.13 2.11 17.54
C HIS A 227 -22.47 2.73 18.90
N TYR A 228 -22.93 1.91 19.83
CA TYR A 228 -23.25 2.35 21.19
C TYR A 228 -22.01 2.89 21.92
N LEU A 229 -20.88 2.19 21.83
CA LEU A 229 -19.60 2.63 22.40
C LEU A 229 -19.16 3.97 21.81
N VAL A 230 -19.15 4.09 20.49
CA VAL A 230 -18.74 5.32 19.78
C VAL A 230 -19.63 6.50 20.18
N ASN A 231 -20.95 6.32 20.22
CA ASN A 231 -21.87 7.37 20.67
C ASN A 231 -21.66 7.74 22.15
N THR A 232 -21.33 6.75 22.99
CA THR A 232 -21.00 7.00 24.40
C THR A 232 -19.71 7.80 24.54
N ILE A 233 -18.68 7.47 23.75
CA ILE A 233 -17.42 8.22 23.69
C ILE A 233 -17.68 9.64 23.21
N GLU A 234 -18.37 9.83 22.10
CA GLU A 234 -18.65 11.16 21.56
C GLU A 234 -19.40 12.06 22.55
N THR A 235 -20.33 11.49 23.32
CA THR A 235 -21.17 12.27 24.25
C THR A 235 -20.54 12.51 25.62
N LYS A 236 -19.73 11.57 26.12
CA LYS A 236 -19.18 11.61 27.49
C LYS A 236 -17.66 11.77 27.58
N PHE A 237 -16.93 11.36 26.55
CA PHE A 237 -15.47 11.35 26.48
C PHE A 237 -14.98 11.83 25.11
N PRO A 238 -15.39 13.03 24.64
CA PRO A 238 -15.11 13.50 23.28
C PRO A 238 -13.61 13.58 22.96
N GLU A 239 -12.75 13.75 23.97
CA GLU A 239 -11.29 13.74 23.85
C GLU A 239 -10.71 12.42 23.36
N VAL A 240 -11.46 11.32 23.46
CA VAL A 240 -11.05 9.97 23.06
C VAL A 240 -11.46 9.67 21.61
N LEU A 241 -12.37 10.44 21.04
CA LEU A 241 -12.96 10.16 19.72
C LEU A 241 -11.90 10.09 18.59
N ASN A 242 -10.83 10.87 18.72
CA ASN A 242 -9.68 10.91 17.80
C ASN A 242 -8.49 10.05 18.28
N PHE A 243 -8.73 8.93 18.97
CA PHE A 243 -7.66 8.03 19.42
C PHE A 243 -6.72 7.56 18.31
N ALA A 244 -7.23 7.44 17.07
CA ALA A 244 -6.44 7.03 15.92
C ALA A 244 -5.27 7.99 15.59
N GLU A 245 -5.34 9.26 16.01
CA GLU A 245 -4.26 10.24 15.84
C GLU A 245 -3.03 9.93 16.72
N GLU A 246 -3.20 9.18 17.82
CA GLU A 246 -2.10 8.75 18.67
C GLU A 246 -1.38 7.51 18.13
N MET A 247 -1.94 6.86 17.10
CA MET A 247 -1.42 5.61 16.54
C MET A 247 -1.37 5.65 15.00
N PRO A 248 -0.63 6.60 14.39
CA PRO A 248 -0.58 6.78 12.94
C PRO A 248 0.07 5.61 12.17
N HIS A 249 0.90 4.78 12.80
CA HIS A 249 1.64 3.72 12.08
C HIS A 249 0.91 2.38 11.97
N ILE A 250 -0.28 2.25 12.56
CA ILE A 250 -1.05 0.99 12.60
C ILE A 250 -1.30 0.41 11.20
N ASP A 251 -1.68 1.26 10.23
CA ASP A 251 -1.94 0.81 8.86
C ASP A 251 -0.72 0.20 8.18
N ARG A 252 0.48 0.71 8.49
CA ARG A 252 1.73 0.17 7.96
C ARG A 252 2.15 -1.08 8.72
N ALA A 253 2.12 -1.03 10.05
CA ALA A 253 2.48 -2.16 10.90
C ALA A 253 1.63 -3.41 10.65
N ALA A 254 0.35 -3.25 10.29
CA ALA A 254 -0.54 -4.34 9.89
C ALA A 254 -0.12 -5.08 8.60
N ARG A 255 0.90 -4.59 7.87
CA ARG A 255 1.47 -5.25 6.69
C ARG A 255 2.91 -5.72 6.90
N VAL A 256 3.49 -5.46 8.08
CA VAL A 256 4.87 -5.84 8.39
C VAL A 256 4.92 -7.31 8.76
N SER A 257 5.78 -8.06 8.06
CA SER A 257 6.04 -9.47 8.34
C SER A 257 7.42 -9.65 9.00
N PRO A 258 7.50 -9.88 10.32
CA PRO A 258 8.78 -10.08 11.01
C PRO A 258 9.59 -11.25 10.45
N GLU A 259 8.93 -12.32 9.98
CA GLU A 259 9.61 -13.47 9.38
C GLU A 259 10.33 -13.09 8.09
N ASN A 260 9.69 -12.31 7.22
CA ASN A 260 10.30 -11.85 5.98
C ASN A 260 11.45 -10.88 6.23
N LEU A 261 11.28 -9.96 7.20
CA LEU A 261 12.35 -9.07 7.64
C LEU A 261 13.57 -9.85 8.15
N GLN A 262 13.36 -10.86 9.00
CA GLN A 262 14.43 -11.70 9.53
C GLN A 262 15.17 -12.46 8.41
N LYS A 263 14.44 -13.02 7.44
CA LYS A 263 15.03 -13.71 6.28
C LYS A 263 15.88 -12.76 5.44
N ALA A 264 15.37 -11.56 5.16
CA ALA A 264 16.06 -10.58 4.34
C ALA A 264 17.30 -10.00 5.04
N LEU A 265 17.22 -9.70 6.35
CA LEU A 265 18.37 -9.28 7.16
C LEU A 265 19.47 -10.36 7.17
N LYS A 266 19.08 -11.63 7.36
CA LYS A 266 20.02 -12.76 7.32
C LYS A 266 20.68 -12.92 5.95
N LYS A 267 19.92 -12.71 4.86
CA LYS A 267 20.46 -12.72 3.50
C LYS A 267 21.49 -11.60 3.34
N MET A 268 21.16 -10.37 3.72
CA MET A 268 22.08 -9.23 3.67
C MET A 268 23.35 -9.49 4.49
N GLU A 269 23.24 -10.04 5.70
CA GLU A 269 24.39 -10.41 6.53
C GLU A 269 25.32 -11.43 5.82
N ASN A 270 24.73 -12.43 5.14
CA ASN A 270 25.46 -13.42 4.36
C ASN A 270 26.15 -12.81 3.13
N ASP A 271 25.47 -11.90 2.43
CA ASP A 271 26.01 -11.22 1.26
C ASP A 271 27.22 -10.34 1.66
N ILE A 272 27.12 -9.61 2.78
CA ILE A 272 28.23 -8.82 3.34
C ILE A 272 29.40 -9.74 3.77
N ARG A 273 29.13 -10.84 4.47
CA ARG A 273 30.18 -11.82 4.84
C ARG A 273 30.90 -12.39 3.61
N SER A 274 30.15 -12.64 2.54
CA SER A 274 30.71 -13.13 1.27
C SER A 274 31.60 -12.07 0.63
N LEU A 275 31.15 -10.81 0.59
CA LEU A 275 31.94 -9.69 0.11
C LEU A 275 33.24 -9.48 0.92
N GLU A 276 33.18 -9.54 2.25
CA GLU A 276 34.38 -9.43 3.11
C GLU A 276 35.37 -10.58 2.85
N THR A 277 34.85 -11.79 2.66
CA THR A 277 35.67 -12.95 2.25
C THR A 277 36.30 -12.70 0.88
N ASP A 278 35.56 -12.09 -0.04
CA ASP A 278 36.03 -11.79 -1.38
C ASP A 278 37.09 -10.71 -1.43
N LEU A 279 36.96 -9.67 -0.59
CA LEU A 279 37.96 -8.64 -0.37
C LEU A 279 39.24 -9.25 0.21
N ASN A 280 39.13 -10.11 1.23
CA ASN A 280 40.28 -10.78 1.84
C ASN A 280 41.07 -11.65 0.84
N ASN A 281 40.36 -12.31 -0.07
CA ASN A 281 40.96 -13.13 -1.12
C ASN A 281 41.46 -12.32 -2.34
N SER A 282 41.16 -11.01 -2.40
CA SER A 282 41.50 -10.12 -3.53
C SER A 282 42.31 -8.89 -3.10
N ARG A 283 43.12 -9.03 -2.02
CA ARG A 283 43.93 -7.92 -1.47
C ARG A 283 44.97 -7.37 -2.43
N VAL A 284 45.52 -8.22 -3.29
CA VAL A 284 46.52 -7.83 -4.29
C VAL A 284 45.81 -7.73 -5.65
N PRO A 285 45.73 -6.53 -6.25
CA PRO A 285 45.20 -6.34 -7.59
C PRO A 285 45.91 -7.25 -8.59
N GLN A 286 45.15 -7.85 -9.51
CA GLN A 286 45.78 -8.66 -10.57
C GLN A 286 46.50 -7.83 -11.64
N CYS A 287 46.13 -6.55 -11.78
CA CYS A 287 46.70 -5.57 -12.70
C CYS A 287 46.26 -4.15 -12.27
N ASP A 288 46.78 -3.11 -12.92
CA ASP A 288 46.46 -1.70 -12.63
C ASP A 288 44.97 -1.35 -12.75
N ASP A 289 44.24 -2.07 -13.61
CA ASP A 289 42.78 -1.90 -13.78
C ASP A 289 41.94 -2.56 -12.67
N ASP A 290 42.53 -3.41 -11.82
CA ASP A 290 41.80 -4.16 -10.80
C ASP A 290 41.59 -3.32 -9.54
N LEU A 291 40.53 -2.52 -9.56
CA LEU A 291 40.15 -1.60 -8.49
C LEU A 291 39.15 -2.22 -7.51
N PHE A 292 38.88 -3.52 -7.58
CA PHE A 292 37.83 -4.15 -6.76
C PHE A 292 38.04 -3.97 -5.27
N HIS A 293 39.26 -4.20 -4.78
CA HIS A 293 39.54 -4.03 -3.35
C HIS A 293 39.38 -2.56 -2.93
N GLU A 294 39.87 -1.62 -3.73
CA GLU A 294 39.76 -0.18 -3.47
C GLU A 294 38.29 0.27 -3.42
N THR A 295 37.53 -0.04 -4.47
CA THR A 295 36.13 0.40 -4.64
C THR A 295 35.20 -0.26 -3.64
N MET A 296 35.36 -1.56 -3.37
CA MET A 296 34.40 -2.33 -2.57
C MET A 296 34.69 -2.31 -1.06
N SER A 297 35.90 -1.93 -0.63
CA SER A 297 36.26 -1.91 0.80
C SER A 297 35.44 -0.91 1.63
N ASN A 298 35.22 0.30 1.10
CA ASN A 298 34.43 1.31 1.80
C ASN A 298 32.96 0.90 1.85
N PHE A 299 32.42 0.44 0.72
CA PHE A 299 31.07 -0.10 0.66
C PHE A 299 30.84 -1.25 1.65
N ALA A 300 31.78 -2.21 1.77
CA ALA A 300 31.64 -3.32 2.72
C ALA A 300 31.53 -2.84 4.18
N LYS A 301 32.32 -1.82 4.56
CA LYS A 301 32.27 -1.22 5.91
C LYS A 301 30.93 -0.53 6.16
N GLU A 302 30.50 0.32 5.22
CA GLU A 302 29.21 1.03 5.31
C GLU A 302 28.04 0.03 5.37
N ALA A 303 28.07 -1.00 4.52
CA ALA A 303 27.04 -2.03 4.48
C ALA A 303 26.98 -2.83 5.79
N ARG A 304 28.14 -3.16 6.38
CA ARG A 304 28.23 -3.83 7.68
C ARG A 304 27.63 -2.98 8.80
N GLU A 305 28.03 -1.71 8.91
CA GLU A 305 27.52 -0.80 9.94
C GLU A 305 26.00 -0.61 9.85
N GLN A 306 25.47 -0.44 8.64
CA GLN A 306 24.03 -0.33 8.41
C GLN A 306 23.29 -1.64 8.69
N CYS A 307 23.86 -2.79 8.32
CA CYS A 307 23.29 -4.10 8.62
C CYS A 307 23.18 -4.32 10.14
N ASP A 308 24.22 -3.97 10.90
CA ASP A 308 24.25 -4.08 12.36
C ASP A 308 23.21 -3.13 13.02
N LEU A 309 23.06 -1.92 12.48
CA LEU A 309 22.01 -0.98 12.89
C LEU A 309 20.62 -1.57 12.63
N LEU A 310 20.35 -2.08 11.43
CA LEU A 310 19.05 -2.66 11.08
C LEU A 310 18.72 -3.90 11.94
N HIS A 311 19.71 -4.75 12.22
CA HIS A 311 19.54 -5.85 13.18
C HIS A 311 19.19 -5.37 14.59
N SER A 312 19.83 -4.29 15.05
CA SER A 312 19.55 -3.71 16.36
C SER A 312 18.15 -3.10 16.43
N MET A 313 17.73 -2.39 15.37
CA MET A 313 16.37 -1.86 15.25
C MET A 313 15.32 -2.98 15.19
N PHE A 314 15.57 -4.05 14.44
CA PHE A 314 14.67 -5.20 14.35
C PHE A 314 14.52 -5.91 15.71
N LYS A 315 15.62 -6.14 16.43
CA LYS A 315 15.57 -6.69 17.79
C LYS A 315 14.79 -5.80 18.76
N LYS A 316 14.93 -4.48 18.65
CA LYS A 316 14.12 -3.53 19.44
C LYS A 316 12.64 -3.69 19.13
N MET A 317 12.26 -3.79 17.85
CA MET A 317 10.88 -4.02 17.43
C MET A 317 10.33 -5.32 18.04
N GLU A 318 11.08 -6.43 17.98
CA GLU A 318 10.68 -7.70 18.59
C GLU A 318 10.51 -7.60 20.11
N SER A 319 11.41 -6.89 20.79
CA SER A 319 11.32 -6.65 22.24
C SER A 319 10.07 -5.87 22.61
N LEU A 320 9.77 -4.78 21.90
CA LEU A 320 8.57 -3.98 22.14
C LEU A 320 7.29 -4.77 21.89
N TYR A 321 7.28 -5.67 20.88
CA TYR A 321 6.14 -6.54 20.65
C TYR A 321 5.96 -7.56 21.78
N ALA A 322 7.05 -8.10 22.33
CA ALA A 322 6.99 -8.97 23.51
C ALA A 322 6.45 -8.20 24.74
N GLU A 323 6.87 -6.95 24.94
CA GLU A 323 6.33 -6.09 25.99
C GLU A 323 4.83 -5.80 25.79
N LEU A 324 4.37 -5.63 24.54
CA LEU A 324 2.94 -5.54 24.24
C LEU A 324 2.18 -6.83 24.59
N ALA A 325 2.78 -7.99 24.33
CA ALA A 325 2.19 -9.28 24.67
C ALA A 325 2.02 -9.45 26.18
N GLU A 326 2.99 -9.02 26.96
CA GLU A 326 2.87 -8.96 28.43
C GLU A 326 1.81 -7.94 28.88
N TYR A 327 1.80 -6.75 28.26
CA TYR A 327 0.91 -5.66 28.65
C TYR A 327 -0.57 -5.95 28.35
N TYR A 328 -0.86 -6.54 27.19
CA TYR A 328 -2.22 -6.91 26.77
C TYR A 328 -2.56 -8.38 27.02
N VAL A 329 -1.65 -9.12 27.65
CA VAL A 329 -1.84 -10.51 28.11
C VAL A 329 -2.23 -11.45 26.96
N PHE A 330 -1.38 -11.57 25.94
CA PHE A 330 -1.53 -12.53 24.86
C PHE A 330 -0.24 -13.33 24.61
N ASP A 331 -0.35 -14.44 23.87
CA ASP A 331 0.78 -15.29 23.51
C ASP A 331 1.39 -14.81 22.17
N PRO A 332 2.61 -14.24 22.15
CA PRO A 332 3.21 -13.69 20.94
C PRO A 332 3.58 -14.77 19.90
N ALA A 333 3.58 -16.05 20.28
CA ALA A 333 3.76 -17.16 19.34
C ALA A 333 2.47 -17.56 18.61
N LYS A 334 1.31 -17.22 19.16
CA LYS A 334 -0.01 -17.51 18.56
C LYS A 334 -0.67 -16.31 17.93
N TYR A 335 -0.29 -15.12 18.39
CA TYR A 335 -0.81 -13.87 17.88
C TYR A 335 0.37 -13.05 17.41
N THR A 336 0.59 -13.07 16.11
CA THR A 336 1.75 -12.46 15.46
C THR A 336 1.60 -10.95 15.37
N LEU A 337 2.71 -10.24 15.17
CA LEU A 337 2.72 -8.77 15.02
C LEU A 337 1.75 -8.30 13.93
N GLU A 338 1.74 -8.98 12.78
CA GLU A 338 0.84 -8.68 11.67
C GLU A 338 -0.63 -8.83 12.06
N GLU A 339 -0.99 -9.95 12.71
CA GLU A 339 -2.35 -10.23 13.15
C GLU A 339 -2.82 -9.22 14.23
N PHE A 340 -1.97 -8.91 15.19
CA PHE A 340 -2.27 -7.91 16.23
C PHE A 340 -2.60 -6.55 15.61
N PHE A 341 -1.72 -6.04 14.75
CA PHE A 341 -1.95 -4.73 14.13
C PHE A 341 -3.07 -4.76 13.08
N ALA A 342 -3.33 -5.90 12.43
CA ALA A 342 -4.48 -6.07 11.55
C ALA A 342 -5.82 -5.97 12.32
N ASP A 343 -5.90 -6.53 13.52
CA ASP A 343 -7.10 -6.42 14.37
C ASP A 343 -7.29 -4.99 14.91
N VAL A 344 -6.21 -4.34 15.37
CA VAL A 344 -6.25 -2.94 15.81
C VAL A 344 -6.65 -2.02 14.66
N LYS A 345 -6.13 -2.27 13.44
CA LYS A 345 -6.55 -1.55 12.22
C LYS A 345 -8.02 -1.78 11.91
N THR A 346 -8.47 -3.03 11.93
CA THR A 346 -9.88 -3.38 11.72
C THR A 346 -10.79 -2.65 12.70
N PHE A 347 -10.41 -2.61 13.98
CA PHE A 347 -11.13 -1.87 14.99
C PHE A 347 -11.17 -0.37 14.71
N LYS A 348 -10.01 0.24 14.40
CA LYS A 348 -9.91 1.66 14.02
C LYS A 348 -10.85 2.01 12.86
N ASP A 349 -10.81 1.23 11.80
CA ASP A 349 -11.61 1.49 10.59
C ASP A 349 -13.12 1.30 10.88
N SER A 350 -13.46 0.26 11.64
CA SER A 350 -14.84 0.00 12.07
C SER A 350 -15.36 1.11 12.99
N PHE A 351 -14.52 1.64 13.89
CA PHE A 351 -14.85 2.74 14.78
C PHE A 351 -15.18 4.01 13.99
N ALA A 352 -14.32 4.36 13.01
CA ALA A 352 -14.55 5.53 12.16
C ALA A 352 -15.85 5.39 11.35
N THR A 353 -16.11 4.18 10.82
CA THR A 353 -17.35 3.87 10.11
C THR A 353 -18.57 4.04 11.02
N ALA A 354 -18.56 3.43 12.20
CA ALA A 354 -19.65 3.52 13.16
C ALA A 354 -19.89 4.97 13.65
N HIS A 355 -18.83 5.79 13.77
CA HIS A 355 -18.99 7.21 14.08
C HIS A 355 -19.74 7.94 12.97
N GLN A 356 -19.35 7.73 11.71
CA GLN A 356 -20.01 8.35 10.56
C GLN A 356 -21.48 7.89 10.44
N GLU A 357 -21.74 6.60 10.64
CA GLU A 357 -23.10 6.04 10.64
C GLU A 357 -23.96 6.63 11.76
N ASN A 358 -23.41 6.82 12.96
CA ASN A 358 -24.09 7.50 14.07
C ASN A 358 -24.42 8.97 13.77
N VAL A 359 -23.52 9.70 13.10
CA VAL A 359 -23.78 11.08 12.66
C VAL A 359 -24.96 11.10 11.68
N ILE A 360 -24.94 10.24 10.67
CA ILE A 360 -26.01 10.14 9.67
C ILE A 360 -27.34 9.74 10.32
N ALA A 361 -27.33 8.76 11.23
CA ALA A 361 -28.52 8.32 11.95
C ALA A 361 -29.16 9.46 12.76
N ARG A 362 -28.36 10.24 13.49
CA ARG A 362 -28.87 11.40 14.25
C ARG A 362 -29.44 12.47 13.33
N GLU A 363 -28.74 12.83 12.25
CA GLU A 363 -29.26 13.83 11.30
C GLU A 363 -30.56 13.40 10.64
N THR A 364 -30.68 12.13 10.26
CA THR A 364 -31.90 11.59 9.64
C THR A 364 -33.06 11.55 10.63
N GLU A 365 -32.82 11.18 11.88
CA GLU A 365 -33.83 11.21 12.94
C GLU A 365 -34.29 12.65 13.24
N GLU A 366 -33.38 13.61 13.31
CA GLU A 366 -33.74 15.02 13.51
C GLU A 366 -34.57 15.58 12.35
N ARG A 367 -34.20 15.27 11.10
CA ARG A 367 -34.99 15.65 9.92
C ARG A 367 -36.38 15.01 9.96
N ALA A 368 -36.47 13.73 10.31
CA ALA A 368 -37.75 13.03 10.45
C ALA A 368 -38.62 13.62 11.58
N ARG A 369 -38.02 13.99 12.72
CA ARG A 369 -38.71 14.68 13.82
C ARG A 369 -39.27 16.03 13.36
N ARG A 370 -38.44 16.88 12.75
CA ARG A 370 -38.88 18.19 12.21
C ARG A 370 -39.99 18.04 11.17
N ALA A 371 -39.92 17.03 10.31
CA ALA A 371 -40.97 16.75 9.33
C ALA A 371 -42.28 16.30 9.99
N ARG A 372 -42.22 15.47 11.04
CA ARG A 372 -43.41 15.06 11.83
C ARG A 372 -44.03 16.26 12.54
N ASP A 373 -43.23 17.10 13.19
CA ASP A 373 -43.70 18.29 13.89
C ASP A 373 -44.34 19.30 12.92
N ALA A 374 -43.73 19.52 11.75
CA ALA A 374 -44.29 20.38 10.71
C ALA A 374 -45.61 19.85 10.15
N ARG A 375 -45.74 18.53 9.93
CA ARG A 375 -47.00 17.91 9.49
C ARG A 375 -48.09 18.05 10.56
N ALA A 376 -47.77 17.80 11.83
CA ALA A 376 -48.71 17.94 12.93
C ALA A 376 -49.18 19.40 13.11
N ALA A 377 -48.27 20.37 12.97
CA ALA A 377 -48.60 21.80 13.01
C ALA A 377 -49.49 22.21 11.83
N ALA A 378 -49.19 21.74 10.61
CA ALA A 378 -50.01 22.02 9.43
C ALA A 378 -51.42 21.41 9.53
N GLU A 379 -51.54 20.22 10.14
CA GLU A 379 -52.83 19.59 10.37
C GLU A 379 -53.66 20.35 11.42
N ARG A 380 -53.03 20.85 12.49
CA ARG A 380 -53.69 21.72 13.48
C ARG A 380 -54.19 23.02 12.85
N ASP A 381 -53.35 23.73 12.08
CA ASP A 381 -53.75 24.96 11.37
C ASP A 381 -54.91 24.69 10.39
N ARG A 382 -54.90 23.55 9.68
CA ARG A 382 -56.02 23.16 8.81
C ARG A 382 -57.32 22.92 9.60
N ARG A 383 -57.25 22.24 10.74
CA ARG A 383 -58.42 22.01 11.62
C ARG A 383 -58.96 23.33 12.18
N ASP A 384 -58.08 24.21 12.66
CA ASP A 384 -58.47 25.52 13.19
C ASP A 384 -59.14 26.39 12.12
N ARG A 385 -58.62 26.40 10.89
CA ARG A 385 -59.27 27.08 9.76
C ARG A 385 -60.64 26.51 9.42
N GLN A 386 -60.78 25.18 9.44
CA GLN A 386 -62.08 24.53 9.20
C GLN A 386 -63.09 24.85 10.32
N MET A 387 -62.65 24.90 11.58
CA MET A 387 -63.50 25.28 12.71
C MET A 387 -63.92 26.74 12.62
N ARG A 388 -63.00 27.66 12.30
CA ARG A 388 -63.32 29.07 12.04
C ARG A 388 -64.30 29.22 10.88
N TYR A 389 -64.10 28.49 9.79
CA TYR A 389 -65.02 28.50 8.65
C TYR A 389 -66.42 28.00 9.02
N LYS A 390 -66.52 26.89 9.77
CA LYS A 390 -67.82 26.40 10.28
C LYS A 390 -68.51 27.41 11.20
N GLN A 391 -67.77 28.02 12.13
CA GLN A 391 -68.31 29.08 13.00
C GLN A 391 -68.84 30.28 12.18
N PHE A 392 -68.12 30.68 11.13
CA PHE A 392 -68.57 31.72 10.20
C PHE A 392 -69.86 31.32 9.45
N VAL A 393 -69.93 30.11 8.91
CA VAL A 393 -71.10 29.62 8.16
C VAL A 393 -72.32 29.39 9.08
N ASP A 394 -72.12 28.95 10.32
CA ASP A 394 -73.21 28.80 11.30
C ASP A 394 -73.75 30.16 11.77
N MET A 395 -72.89 31.19 11.88
CA MET A 395 -73.32 32.58 12.08
C MET A 395 -74.14 33.12 10.90
N GLU A 396 -73.75 32.83 9.65
CA GLU A 396 -74.52 33.21 8.46
C GLU A 396 -75.92 32.59 8.41
N ARG A 397 -76.11 31.37 8.94
CA ARG A 397 -77.41 30.69 8.96
C ARG A 397 -78.34 31.17 10.07
N ALA A 398 -77.84 31.91 11.06
CA ALA A 398 -78.60 32.24 12.27
C ALA A 398 -79.41 33.54 12.19
N GLN A 399 -79.17 34.46 11.24
CA GLN A 399 -79.88 35.76 11.17
C GLN A 399 -80.02 36.33 9.74
N ASP A 400 -81.20 36.89 9.41
CA ASP A 400 -81.42 37.81 8.28
C ASP A 400 -80.64 39.13 8.54
N GLY A 401 -79.69 39.49 7.67
CA GLY A 401 -78.83 40.69 7.83
C GLY A 401 -77.35 40.53 7.43
N VAL A 402 -76.96 39.35 6.97
CA VAL A 402 -75.58 38.94 6.66
C VAL A 402 -74.83 39.86 5.67
N MET A 403 -75.54 40.46 4.70
CA MET A 403 -74.90 41.22 3.61
C MET A 403 -74.19 42.51 4.09
N ASP A 404 -74.73 43.18 5.11
CA ASP A 404 -74.14 44.43 5.63
C ASP A 404 -72.90 44.18 6.49
N SER A 405 -72.90 43.11 7.30
CA SER A 405 -71.71 42.69 8.05
C SER A 405 -70.59 42.14 7.14
N LEU A 406 -70.93 41.49 6.02
CA LEU A 406 -69.95 41.04 5.02
C LEU A 406 -69.33 42.20 4.25
N MET A 407 -70.14 43.20 3.88
CA MET A 407 -69.64 44.46 3.30
C MET A 407 -68.72 45.18 4.28
N GLU A 408 -69.07 45.27 5.56
CA GLU A 408 -68.23 45.88 6.59
C GLU A 408 -66.92 45.11 6.83
N ALA A 409 -66.94 43.77 6.80
CA ALA A 409 -65.73 42.95 6.95
C ALA A 409 -64.80 43.01 5.72
N LEU A 410 -65.35 43.13 4.50
CA LEU A 410 -64.61 43.35 3.26
C LEU A 410 -64.05 44.77 3.17
N GLN A 411 -64.80 45.76 3.64
CA GLN A 411 -64.45 47.18 3.62
C GLN A 411 -63.47 47.57 4.74
N SER A 412 -63.52 46.88 5.89
CA SER A 412 -62.54 46.99 7.00
C SER A 412 -61.26 46.17 6.79
N GLY A 413 -61.22 45.29 5.77
CA GLY A 413 -60.07 44.42 5.48
C GLY A 413 -59.87 43.27 6.49
N SER A 414 -60.77 43.10 7.46
CA SER A 414 -60.73 42.03 8.46
C SER A 414 -60.99 40.65 7.84
N ALA A 415 -61.77 40.58 6.76
CA ALA A 415 -62.05 39.35 5.99
C ALA A 415 -60.80 38.75 5.31
N PHE A 416 -59.77 39.57 5.04
CA PHE A 416 -58.52 39.14 4.37
C PHE A 416 -57.31 39.15 5.30
N SER A 417 -57.51 39.28 6.62
CA SER A 417 -56.42 39.33 7.60
C SER A 417 -55.71 37.98 7.73
N ARG A 418 -54.84 37.73 6.75
CA ARG A 418 -53.75 36.79 6.80
C ARG A 418 -52.76 37.36 7.81
N GLU A 419 -52.77 36.87 9.05
CA GLU A 419 -51.74 37.19 10.03
C GLU A 419 -50.37 36.93 9.40
N ARG A 420 -49.70 38.00 8.96
CA ARG A 420 -48.30 37.93 8.58
C ARG A 420 -47.53 37.55 9.84
N PRO A 421 -46.62 36.57 9.80
CA PRO A 421 -45.79 36.29 10.96
C PRO A 421 -44.98 37.54 11.26
N ARG A 422 -45.17 38.10 12.47
CA ARG A 422 -44.36 39.19 13.00
C ARG A 422 -42.89 38.80 12.84
N LYS A 423 -42.14 39.53 12.01
CA LYS A 423 -40.68 39.51 12.01
C LYS A 423 -40.24 39.79 13.45
N LYS A 424 -39.58 38.84 14.10
CA LYS A 424 -38.91 39.06 15.38
C LYS A 424 -37.87 40.16 15.16
N THR A 425 -38.12 41.33 15.74
CA THR A 425 -37.17 42.41 15.89
C THR A 425 -36.06 41.92 16.82
N ASN A 426 -34.82 41.89 16.35
CA ASN A 426 -33.66 41.72 17.24
C ASN A 426 -33.63 42.88 18.24
N PRO A 427 -33.42 42.64 19.54
CA PRO A 427 -33.13 43.73 20.47
C PRO A 427 -31.71 44.25 20.17
N ARG A 428 -31.62 45.51 19.77
CA ARG A 428 -30.37 46.26 19.74
C ARG A 428 -30.01 46.64 21.17
N VAL A 429 -28.82 46.24 21.60
CA VAL A 429 -28.13 46.78 22.77
C VAL A 429 -27.75 48.23 22.45
N ALA A 430 -28.09 49.15 23.34
CA ALA A 430 -27.64 50.53 23.32
C ALA A 430 -26.36 50.65 24.16
N GLY A 431 -25.30 51.18 23.57
CA GLY A 431 -24.05 51.51 24.25
C GLY A 431 -23.07 52.18 23.29
N GLU A 432 -22.87 53.48 23.52
CA GLU A 432 -21.73 54.34 23.12
C GLU A 432 -21.72 55.06 21.75
N TYR A 433 -21.67 56.39 21.88
CA TYR A 433 -21.29 57.44 20.91
C TYR A 433 -19.75 57.60 20.86
N PRO A 434 -19.16 58.53 20.07
CA PRO A 434 -19.10 58.58 18.61
C PRO A 434 -17.64 58.85 18.12
N PHE A 435 -17.30 58.66 16.85
CA PHE A 435 -16.27 59.52 16.22
C PHE A 435 -16.43 59.64 14.70
N ILE A 436 -16.11 60.84 14.25
CA ILE A 436 -16.33 61.47 12.95
C ILE A 436 -15.26 61.00 11.95
N VAL A 437 -15.57 60.93 10.64
CA VAL A 437 -14.90 61.72 9.58
C VAL A 437 -15.41 61.32 8.19
N SER A 438 -15.74 62.39 7.46
CA SER A 438 -16.07 62.58 6.06
C SER A 438 -15.10 61.98 5.03
N GLY A 439 -15.59 61.70 3.82
CA GLY A 439 -14.73 61.69 2.63
C GLY A 439 -15.34 61.10 1.36
N ARG A 440 -15.91 61.97 0.51
CA ARG A 440 -16.35 61.66 -0.86
C ARG A 440 -15.15 61.39 -1.78
N ARG A 441 -15.26 60.47 -2.75
CA ARG A 441 -15.43 60.74 -4.22
C ARG A 441 -15.06 59.55 -5.14
N ARG A 442 -15.95 59.33 -6.13
CA ARG A 442 -15.79 59.01 -7.58
C ARG A 442 -14.73 57.97 -8.01
N ARG A 443 -15.15 56.85 -8.62
CA ARG A 443 -15.30 56.59 -10.09
C ARG A 443 -14.02 56.85 -10.89
N ASP A 444 -13.42 55.80 -11.45
CA ASP A 444 -13.36 55.52 -12.90
C ASP A 444 -12.75 54.12 -13.16
N ALA A 445 -12.95 53.61 -14.38
CA ALA A 445 -13.00 52.21 -14.82
C ALA A 445 -11.61 51.61 -15.27
N PRO A 446 -11.51 50.73 -16.28
CA PRO A 446 -11.76 49.27 -16.34
C PRO A 446 -10.51 48.42 -16.75
N HIS A 447 -10.71 47.11 -16.87
CA HIS A 447 -9.98 46.14 -17.74
C HIS A 447 -8.48 45.91 -17.56
N ALA A 448 -8.08 44.65 -17.32
CA ALA A 448 -7.46 43.76 -18.33
C ALA A 448 -6.64 42.61 -17.71
N ILE A 449 -6.97 41.39 -18.16
CA ILE A 449 -6.07 40.34 -18.69
C ILE A 449 -5.08 39.64 -17.74
N GLU A 450 -5.32 38.33 -17.67
CA GLU A 450 -4.46 37.25 -17.20
C GLU A 450 -3.03 37.28 -17.76
N THR A 451 -2.05 36.98 -16.93
CA THR A 451 -0.84 36.28 -17.37
C THR A 451 -0.39 35.30 -16.30
N TYR A 452 -0.37 34.03 -16.70
CA TYR A 452 0.31 32.92 -16.02
C TYR A 452 1.81 33.20 -15.93
N ARG A 453 2.41 32.89 -14.77
CA ARG A 453 3.86 32.64 -14.68
C ARG A 453 4.14 31.45 -13.77
N GLN A 454 4.71 30.42 -14.39
CA GLN A 454 5.44 29.32 -13.76
C GLN A 454 6.55 29.87 -12.86
N VAL A 455 6.79 29.17 -11.76
CA VAL A 455 8.02 29.27 -10.97
C VAL A 455 8.60 27.86 -10.87
N ASP A 456 9.72 27.67 -11.56
CA ASP A 456 10.63 26.53 -11.39
C ASP A 456 11.30 26.62 -10.03
N TYR A 457 11.42 25.48 -9.34
CA TYR A 457 12.25 25.32 -8.15
C TYR A 457 13.50 24.52 -8.52
N TYR A 458 14.65 25.05 -8.08
CA TYR A 458 15.92 24.35 -7.96
C TYR A 458 15.88 23.29 -6.85
#